data_AF-A0A482YWG3-F1
#
_entry.id   AF-A0A482YWG3-F1
#
_cell.length_a   1.000
_cell.length_b   1.000
_cell.length_c   1.000
_cell.angle_alpha   90.00
_cell.angle_beta   90.00
_cell.angle_gamma   90.00
#
_symmetry.space_group_name_H-M   'P 1'
#
loop_
_entity.id
_entity.type
_entity.pdbx_description
1 polymer ?
#
loop_
_entity_poly.entity_id
_entity_poly.type
_entity_poly.pdbx_seq_one_letter_code
_entity_poly.pdbx_strand_id
1 'polypeptide(L)'
;MNELINSIKLNLYDKATSPLFGYFFVSWCAWNYQFILVVFSSMKIGEKIIYIDKTFFQNNWYWDSTLVFPLLTTLGVIFILPYLSTPVYKFHKKRQEELVNLKQEIENNTLLTKEQSINIRRNIKEVKFEYESDLEGKDAEIEDLKALLNKNNKQKTKIKKIKETDEELGLEKDLIDVLLIISKYGKIEEEPLISKILEKLPINSKTKAKVYIEKLENNKYIQMIYWSAPYTLTNKGRKFLVDNNFVD
;
A
#
# COMPACT_ATOMS: atom_id res chain seq x y z
N MET A 1 58.68 32.66 28.60
CA MET A 1 58.03 33.82 27.93
C MET A 1 56.84 33.39 27.07
N ASN A 2 57.00 32.38 26.20
CA ASN A 2 55.91 31.84 25.39
C ASN A 2 54.78 31.18 26.20
N GLU A 3 55.08 30.52 27.32
CA GLU A 3 54.06 29.93 28.19
C GLU A 3 53.18 30.98 28.89
N LEU A 4 53.75 32.14 29.27
CA LEU A 4 52.99 33.26 29.81
C LEU A 4 52.10 33.90 28.74
N ILE A 5 52.61 34.06 27.52
CA ILE A 5 51.82 34.57 26.39
C ILE A 5 50.68 33.61 26.06
N ASN A 6 50.92 32.29 26.11
CA ASN A 6 49.90 31.28 25.84
C ASN A 6 48.86 31.17 26.96
N SER A 7 49.27 31.29 28.23
CA SER A 7 48.33 31.29 29.36
C SER A 7 47.48 32.57 29.40
N ILE A 8 48.07 33.73 29.07
CA ILE A 8 47.33 34.99 28.92
C ILE A 8 46.37 34.90 27.73
N LYS A 9 46.78 34.33 26.60
CA LYS A 9 45.91 34.10 25.44
C LYS A 9 44.76 33.16 25.76
N LEU A 10 44.99 32.04 26.45
CA LEU A 10 43.95 31.09 26.84
C LEU A 10 42.95 31.73 27.81
N ASN A 11 43.42 32.48 28.81
CA ASN A 11 42.55 33.16 29.78
C ASN A 11 41.77 34.32 29.14
N LEU A 12 42.38 35.05 28.20
CA LEU A 12 41.69 36.06 27.39
C LEU A 12 40.71 35.40 26.42
N TYR A 13 41.01 34.25 25.84
CA TYR A 13 40.10 33.57 24.93
C TYR A 13 38.86 33.06 25.67
N ASP A 14 39.04 32.45 26.85
CA ASP A 14 37.95 31.95 27.69
C ASP A 14 37.10 33.07 28.32
N LYS A 15 37.67 34.25 28.55
CA LYS A 15 36.95 35.40 29.15
C LYS A 15 36.44 36.41 28.12
N ALA A 16 37.12 36.59 27.00
CA ALA A 16 36.66 37.43 25.88
C ALA A 16 35.63 36.70 24.99
N THR A 17 35.47 35.39 25.12
CA THR A 17 34.30 34.67 24.61
C THR A 17 33.04 34.91 25.44
N SER A 18 33.14 35.53 26.62
CA SER A 18 31.96 36.05 27.31
C SER A 18 31.39 37.20 26.48
N PRO A 19 30.19 37.07 25.91
CA PRO A 19 29.59 38.12 25.10
C PRO A 19 29.52 39.44 25.88
N LEU A 20 29.29 39.35 27.20
CA LEU A 20 29.26 40.51 28.10
C LEU A 20 30.56 41.32 28.06
N PHE A 21 31.72 40.67 28.14
CA PHE A 21 33.00 41.38 28.15
C PHE A 21 33.30 42.05 26.82
N GLY A 22 33.02 41.37 25.71
CA GLY A 22 33.20 41.92 24.36
C GLY A 22 32.31 43.16 24.12
N TYR A 23 31.01 43.05 24.41
CA TYR A 23 30.08 44.17 24.27
C TYR A 23 30.40 45.31 25.25
N PHE A 24 30.82 45.00 26.47
CA PHE A 24 31.27 46.00 27.45
C PHE A 24 32.50 46.74 26.98
N PHE A 25 33.52 46.04 26.47
CA PHE A 25 34.73 46.68 25.97
C PHE A 25 34.43 47.64 24.81
N VAL A 26 33.62 47.21 23.84
CA VAL A 26 33.21 48.07 22.71
C VAL A 26 32.40 49.28 23.21
N SER A 27 31.45 49.05 24.12
CA SER A 27 30.65 50.14 24.69
C SER A 27 31.51 51.11 25.51
N TRP A 28 32.46 50.60 26.27
CA TRP A 28 33.43 51.39 27.04
C TRP A 28 34.26 52.28 26.11
N CYS A 29 34.76 51.72 25.01
CA CYS A 29 35.48 52.48 24.00
C CYS A 29 34.62 53.57 23.36
N ALA A 30 33.33 53.32 23.14
CA ALA A 30 32.41 54.30 22.56
C ALA A 30 32.15 55.47 23.52
N TRP A 31 31.91 55.21 24.80
CA TRP A 31 31.69 56.25 25.81
C TRP A 31 32.98 56.98 26.21
N ASN A 32 34.13 56.29 26.19
CA ASN A 32 35.44 56.83 26.55
C ASN A 32 36.30 57.11 25.30
N TYR A 33 35.68 57.50 24.19
CA TYR A 33 36.38 57.73 22.93
C TYR A 33 37.48 58.80 23.04
N GLN A 34 37.26 59.84 23.85
CA GLN A 34 38.25 60.90 24.08
C GLN A 34 39.52 60.34 24.72
N PHE A 35 39.37 59.40 25.66
CA PHE A 35 40.52 58.75 26.31
C PHE A 35 41.35 57.99 25.28
N ILE A 36 40.68 57.23 24.40
CA ILE A 36 41.33 56.48 23.31
C ILE A 36 42.06 57.45 22.38
N LEU A 37 41.40 58.53 21.94
CA LEU A 37 42.01 59.52 21.06
C LEU A 37 43.26 60.15 21.67
N VAL A 38 43.26 60.45 22.98
CA VAL A 38 44.43 61.01 23.68
C VAL A 38 45.55 59.99 23.81
N VAL A 39 45.24 58.73 24.10
CA VAL A 39 46.23 57.66 24.17
C VAL A 39 46.94 57.50 22.81
N PHE A 40 46.19 57.51 21.71
CA PHE A 40 46.70 57.38 20.35
C PHE A 40 47.17 58.69 19.71
N SER A 41 47.06 59.84 20.39
CA SER A 41 47.51 61.12 19.85
C SER A 41 49.04 61.23 19.78
N SER A 42 49.55 62.18 19.01
CA SER A 42 50.99 62.48 18.92
C SER A 42 51.52 63.34 20.07
N MET A 43 50.73 63.57 21.13
CA MET A 43 51.13 64.38 22.29
C MET A 43 52.29 63.75 23.05
N LYS A 44 53.11 64.58 23.71
CA LYS A 44 54.16 64.09 24.61
C LYS A 44 53.56 63.38 25.81
N ILE A 45 54.25 62.35 26.32
CA ILE A 45 53.72 61.49 27.39
C ILE A 45 53.28 62.29 28.64
N GLY A 46 54.05 63.32 29.02
CA GLY A 46 53.72 64.17 30.17
C GLY A 46 52.46 65.01 29.96
N GLU A 47 52.27 65.54 28.74
CA GLU A 47 51.07 66.31 28.38
C GLU A 47 49.83 65.41 28.35
N LYS A 48 49.97 64.16 27.86
CA LYS A 48 48.90 63.15 27.88
C LYS A 48 48.43 62.85 29.30
N ILE A 49 49.36 62.61 30.23
CA ILE A 49 49.02 62.27 31.62
C ILE A 49 48.30 63.45 32.29
N ILE A 50 48.81 64.68 32.12
CA ILE A 50 48.17 65.89 32.68
C ILE A 50 46.78 66.10 32.09
N TYR A 51 46.62 65.92 30.78
CA TYR A 51 45.32 66.04 30.12
C TYR A 51 44.33 64.99 30.63
N ILE A 52 44.76 63.74 30.75
CA ILE A 52 43.92 62.66 31.26
C ILE A 52 43.49 62.94 32.71
N ASP A 53 44.41 63.36 33.56
CA ASP A 53 44.14 63.66 34.97
C ASP A 53 43.12 64.79 35.14
N LYS A 54 43.32 65.91 34.42
CA LYS A 54 42.45 67.09 34.52
C LYS A 54 41.09 66.90 33.86
N THR A 55 41.02 66.18 32.75
CA THR A 55 39.79 66.09 31.95
C THR A 55 38.93 64.88 32.35
N PHE A 56 39.54 63.76 32.73
CA PHE A 56 38.79 62.52 33.01
C PHE A 56 38.59 62.31 34.51
N PHE A 57 39.65 62.33 35.31
CA PHE A 57 39.58 61.93 36.72
C PHE A 57 38.98 63.00 37.64
N GLN A 58 39.07 64.27 37.26
CA GLN A 58 38.49 65.39 38.02
C GLN A 58 37.01 65.67 37.68
N ASN A 59 36.43 64.94 36.72
CA ASN A 59 35.03 65.08 36.37
C ASN A 59 34.13 64.29 37.34
N ASN A 60 33.12 64.94 37.92
CA ASN A 60 32.18 64.28 38.85
C ASN A 60 31.42 63.10 38.23
N TRP A 61 31.31 63.04 36.90
CA TRP A 61 30.68 61.93 36.17
C TRP A 61 31.66 60.86 35.69
N TYR A 62 32.91 60.87 36.17
CA TYR A 62 33.93 59.90 35.75
C TYR A 62 33.46 58.45 35.93
N TRP A 63 32.87 58.12 37.09
CA TRP A 63 32.38 56.77 37.36
C TRP A 63 31.21 56.38 36.46
N ASP A 64 30.34 57.34 36.14
CA ASP A 64 29.19 57.12 35.28
C ASP A 64 29.62 56.86 33.83
N SER A 65 30.54 57.67 33.29
CA SER A 65 31.06 57.51 31.92
C SER A 65 32.00 56.31 31.76
N THR A 66 32.72 55.94 32.82
CA THR A 66 33.71 54.84 32.77
C THR A 66 33.07 53.49 33.01
N LEU A 67 32.05 53.38 33.87
CA LEU A 67 31.47 52.08 34.23
C LEU A 67 29.96 52.01 34.00
N VAL A 68 29.19 52.97 34.51
CA VAL A 68 27.71 52.86 34.54
C VAL A 68 27.10 52.90 33.14
N PHE A 69 27.41 53.91 32.33
CA PHE A 69 26.86 54.03 30.97
C PHE A 69 27.32 52.91 30.03
N PRO A 70 28.61 52.52 29.99
CA PRO A 70 29.04 51.35 29.23
C PRO A 70 28.34 50.06 29.65
N LEU A 71 28.17 49.83 30.96
CA LEU A 71 27.51 48.64 31.47
C LEU A 71 26.03 48.64 31.12
N LEU A 72 25.33 49.76 31.30
CA LEU A 72 23.92 49.89 30.96
C LEU A 72 23.67 49.72 29.46
N THR A 73 24.53 50.31 28.63
CA THR A 73 24.47 50.16 27.16
C THR A 73 24.73 48.71 26.77
N THR A 74 25.68 48.03 27.43
CA THR A 74 25.98 46.62 27.18
C THR A 74 24.80 45.73 27.52
N LEU A 75 24.18 45.91 28.69
CA LEU A 75 22.96 45.20 29.05
C LEU A 75 21.84 45.50 28.06
N GLY A 76 21.66 46.76 27.70
CA GLY A 76 20.69 47.18 26.68
C GLY A 76 20.89 46.45 25.36
N VAL A 77 22.12 46.41 24.83
CA VAL A 77 22.45 45.68 23.60
C VAL A 77 22.18 44.19 23.77
N ILE A 78 22.61 43.56 24.86
CA ILE A 78 22.42 42.11 25.07
C ILE A 78 20.94 41.73 25.17
N PHE A 79 20.08 42.57 25.77
CA PHE A 79 18.66 42.27 25.92
C PHE A 79 17.81 42.72 24.73
N ILE A 80 18.14 43.85 24.11
CA ILE A 80 17.35 44.44 23.02
C ILE A 80 17.74 43.83 21.67
N LEU A 81 19.03 43.56 21.44
CA LEU A 81 19.52 43.04 20.15
C LEU A 81 18.87 41.70 19.78
N PRO A 82 18.70 40.71 20.68
CA PRO A 82 18.00 39.47 20.35
C PRO A 82 16.55 39.69 19.91
N TYR A 83 15.85 40.65 20.53
CA TYR A 83 14.47 40.96 20.17
C TYR A 83 14.37 41.60 18.78
N LEU A 84 15.32 42.46 18.41
CA LEU A 84 15.42 43.04 17.07
C LEU A 84 15.92 42.02 16.02
N SER A 85 16.83 41.13 16.39
CA SER A 85 17.43 40.16 15.47
C SER A 85 16.51 38.98 15.18
N THR A 86 15.66 38.58 16.11
CA THR A 86 14.72 37.45 15.94
C THR A 86 13.79 37.60 14.74
N PRO A 87 13.06 38.73 14.53
CA PRO A 87 12.20 38.89 13.36
C PRO A 87 12.99 38.93 12.06
N VAL A 88 14.16 39.57 12.04
CA VAL A 88 15.05 39.62 10.87
C VAL A 88 15.55 38.22 10.52
N TYR A 89 15.99 37.46 11.51
CA TYR A 89 16.44 36.08 11.33
C TYR A 89 15.32 35.17 10.84
N LYS A 90 14.11 35.30 11.40
CA LYS A 90 12.92 34.57 10.96
C LYS A 90 12.57 34.90 9.51
N PHE A 91 12.60 36.18 9.14
CA PHE A 91 12.36 36.62 7.78
C PHE A 91 13.41 36.05 6.81
N HIS A 92 14.70 36.16 7.16
CA HIS A 92 15.79 35.63 6.37
C HIS A 92 15.67 34.11 6.17
N LYS A 93 15.39 33.36 7.23
CA LYS A 93 15.24 31.90 7.16
C LYS A 93 14.05 31.51 6.28
N LYS A 94 12.92 32.20 6.42
CA LYS A 94 11.74 31.99 5.56
C LYS A 94 12.07 32.24 4.08
N ARG A 95 12.77 33.34 3.77
CA ARG A 95 13.23 33.62 2.40
C ARG A 95 14.19 32.56 1.88
N GLN A 96 15.07 32.04 2.73
CA GLN A 96 16.01 30.99 2.33
C GLN A 96 15.28 29.69 2.01
N GLU A 97 14.28 29.30 2.80
CA GLU A 97 13.40 28.16 2.54
C GLU A 97 12.62 28.35 1.23
N GLU A 98 12.04 29.54 1.00
CA GLU A 98 11.35 29.88 -0.26
C GLU A 98 12.28 29.77 -1.48
N LEU A 99 13.53 30.26 -1.37
CA LEU A 99 14.52 30.16 -2.44
C LEU A 99 14.93 28.72 -2.72
N VAL A 100 15.08 27.89 -1.68
CA VAL A 100 15.38 26.46 -1.85
C VAL A 100 14.22 25.76 -2.55
N ASN A 101 12.98 26.04 -2.16
CA ASN A 101 11.80 25.45 -2.79
C ASN A 101 11.67 25.87 -4.26
N LEU A 102 11.84 27.16 -4.57
CA LEU A 102 11.86 27.67 -5.94
C LEU A 102 12.96 27.02 -6.78
N LYS A 103 14.16 26.86 -6.22
CA LYS A 103 15.26 26.19 -6.91
C LYS A 103 14.92 24.73 -7.24
N GLN A 104 14.32 24.00 -6.29
CA GLN A 104 13.89 22.62 -6.51
C GLN A 104 12.80 22.51 -7.59
N GLU A 105 11.86 23.47 -7.63
CA GLU A 105 10.82 23.55 -8.65
C GLU A 105 11.42 23.80 -10.04
N ILE A 106 12.37 24.74 -10.16
CA ILE A 106 13.04 25.07 -11.42
C ILE A 106 13.92 23.90 -11.91
N GLU A 107 14.64 23.23 -11.01
CA GLU A 107 15.59 22.17 -11.35
C GLU A 107 14.94 20.78 -11.50
N ASN A 108 13.61 20.65 -11.31
CA ASN A 108 12.86 19.38 -11.27
C ASN A 108 13.48 18.31 -10.34
N ASN A 109 14.32 18.73 -9.40
CA ASN A 109 15.05 17.87 -8.47
C ASN A 109 14.61 18.22 -7.05
N THR A 110 13.77 17.38 -6.46
CA THR A 110 13.35 17.55 -5.06
C THR A 110 14.41 16.98 -4.14
N LEU A 111 15.20 17.87 -3.51
CA LEU A 111 16.09 17.48 -2.43
C LEU A 111 15.25 17.26 -1.16
N LEU A 112 15.03 15.98 -0.83
CA LEU A 112 14.28 15.58 0.36
C LEU A 112 15.03 16.01 1.63
N THR A 113 14.30 16.52 2.62
CA THR A 113 14.86 16.70 3.96
C THR A 113 15.15 15.34 4.60
N LYS A 114 15.98 15.33 5.65
CA LYS A 114 16.30 14.09 6.38
C LYS A 114 15.04 13.44 6.95
N GLU A 115 14.11 14.23 7.48
CA GLU A 115 12.84 13.74 8.01
C GLU A 115 11.95 13.14 6.92
N GLN A 116 11.81 13.83 5.78
CA GLN A 116 11.06 13.31 4.63
C GLN A 116 11.67 11.99 4.12
N SER A 117 12.99 11.91 4.05
CA SER A 117 13.70 10.68 3.66
C SER A 117 13.45 9.53 4.62
N ILE A 118 13.42 9.79 5.93
CA ILE A 118 13.10 8.79 6.95
C ILE A 118 11.65 8.33 6.80
N ASN A 119 10.72 9.26 6.60
CA ASN A 119 9.30 8.93 6.48
C ASN A 119 9.01 8.10 5.23
N ILE A 120 9.58 8.46 4.08
CA ILE A 120 9.48 7.66 2.84
C ILE A 120 10.01 6.25 3.06
N ARG A 121 11.17 6.10 3.71
CA ARG A 121 11.74 4.78 4.02
C ARG A 121 10.85 3.95 4.95
N ARG A 122 10.14 4.59 5.88
CA ARG A 122 9.17 3.92 6.75
C ARG A 122 7.96 3.45 5.93
N ASN A 123 7.37 4.34 5.15
CA ASN A 123 6.22 4.01 4.30
C ASN A 123 6.55 2.87 3.31
N ILE A 124 7.75 2.87 2.72
CA ILE A 124 8.19 1.77 1.85
C ILE A 124 8.23 0.43 2.59
N LYS A 125 8.64 0.43 3.88
CA LYS A 125 8.64 -0.81 4.68
C LYS A 125 7.22 -1.27 5.00
N GLU A 126 6.33 -0.36 5.36
CA GLU A 126 4.92 -0.66 5.64
C GLU A 126 4.24 -1.23 4.40
N VAL A 127 4.37 -0.58 3.25
CA VAL A 127 3.82 -1.06 1.97
C VAL A 127 4.39 -2.43 1.61
N LYS A 128 5.68 -2.68 1.83
CA LYS A 128 6.26 -4.01 1.59
C LYS A 128 5.65 -5.07 2.50
N PHE A 129 5.47 -4.76 3.77
CA PHE A 129 4.88 -5.69 4.74
C PHE A 129 3.42 -6.01 4.39
N GLU A 130 2.63 -5.00 4.01
CA GLU A 130 1.26 -5.21 3.51
C GLU A 130 1.25 -6.07 2.24
N TYR A 131 2.13 -5.81 1.28
CA TYR A 131 2.26 -6.62 0.08
C TYR A 131 2.65 -8.08 0.36
N GLU A 132 3.58 -8.32 1.28
CA GLU A 132 3.97 -9.67 1.69
C GLU A 132 2.80 -10.40 2.36
N SER A 133 2.06 -9.73 3.25
CA SER A 133 0.86 -10.29 3.88
C SER A 133 -0.24 -10.62 2.85
N ASP A 134 -0.45 -9.76 1.85
CA ASP A 134 -1.43 -9.99 0.78
C ASP A 134 -1.03 -11.17 -0.12
N LEU A 135 0.27 -11.34 -0.39
CA LEU A 135 0.79 -12.48 -1.13
C LEU A 135 0.59 -13.80 -0.37
N GLU A 136 0.90 -13.83 0.93
CA GLU A 136 0.66 -14.99 1.78
C GLU A 136 -0.83 -15.38 1.81
N GLY A 137 -1.73 -14.40 1.92
CA GLY A 137 -3.17 -14.63 1.86
C GLY A 137 -3.63 -15.21 0.51
N LYS A 138 -3.09 -14.70 -0.60
CA LYS A 138 -3.39 -15.21 -1.94
C LYS A 138 -2.84 -16.61 -2.18
N ASP A 139 -1.64 -16.91 -1.71
CA ASP A 139 -1.05 -18.24 -1.82
C ASP A 139 -1.87 -19.28 -1.03
N ALA A 140 -2.33 -18.93 0.17
CA ALA A 140 -3.24 -19.77 0.94
C ALA A 140 -4.57 -20.02 0.19
N GLU A 141 -5.16 -18.98 -0.40
CA GLU A 141 -6.36 -19.12 -1.22
C GLU A 141 -6.13 -20.02 -2.44
N ILE A 142 -4.98 -19.90 -3.11
CA ILE A 142 -4.59 -20.76 -4.23
C ILE A 142 -4.47 -22.23 -3.78
N GLU A 143 -3.87 -22.49 -2.61
CA GLU A 143 -3.79 -23.84 -2.06
C GLU A 143 -5.16 -24.43 -1.76
N ASP A 144 -6.05 -23.64 -1.15
CA ASP A 144 -7.44 -24.05 -0.86
C ASP A 144 -8.21 -24.34 -2.15
N LEU A 145 -8.12 -23.47 -3.16
CA LEU A 145 -8.76 -23.67 -4.46
C LEU A 145 -8.21 -24.92 -5.16
N LYS A 146 -6.90 -25.16 -5.13
CA LYS A 146 -6.29 -26.39 -5.65
C LYS A 146 -6.80 -27.63 -4.91
N ALA A 147 -6.95 -27.56 -3.59
CA ALA A 147 -7.49 -28.65 -2.80
C ALA A 147 -8.96 -28.94 -3.15
N LEU A 148 -9.77 -27.90 -3.34
CA LEU A 148 -11.17 -28.02 -3.77
C LEU A 148 -11.28 -28.60 -5.20
N LEU A 149 -10.46 -28.13 -6.15
CA LEU A 149 -10.41 -28.69 -7.50
C LEU A 149 -10.02 -30.16 -7.48
N ASN A 150 -9.04 -30.55 -6.67
CA ASN A 150 -8.65 -31.95 -6.50
C ASN A 150 -9.78 -32.80 -5.90
N LYS A 151 -10.51 -32.30 -4.90
CA LYS A 151 -11.69 -32.98 -4.36
C LYS A 151 -12.79 -33.13 -5.41
N ASN A 152 -13.10 -32.06 -6.16
CA ASN A 152 -14.10 -32.09 -7.22
C ASN A 152 -13.70 -33.02 -8.37
N ASN A 153 -12.43 -33.09 -8.75
CA ASN A 153 -11.94 -34.01 -9.77
C ASN A 153 -12.00 -35.47 -9.29
N LYS A 154 -11.69 -35.75 -8.02
CA LYS A 154 -11.89 -37.07 -7.40
C LYS A 154 -13.37 -37.46 -7.35
N GLN A 155 -14.26 -36.51 -7.12
CA GLN A 155 -15.71 -36.76 -7.18
C GLN A 155 -16.18 -36.97 -8.62
N LYS A 156 -15.75 -36.17 -9.59
CA LYS A 156 -16.05 -36.35 -11.01
C LYS A 156 -15.56 -37.70 -11.53
N THR A 157 -14.39 -38.17 -11.12
CA THR A 157 -13.88 -39.50 -11.50
C THR A 157 -14.68 -40.63 -10.83
N LYS A 158 -15.13 -40.46 -9.59
CA LYS A 158 -16.08 -41.41 -8.97
C LYS A 158 -17.44 -41.41 -9.68
N ILE A 159 -18.00 -40.25 -10.00
CA ILE A 159 -19.26 -40.11 -10.73
C ILE A 159 -19.11 -40.68 -12.15
N LYS A 160 -17.97 -40.48 -12.81
CA LYS A 160 -17.69 -41.04 -14.13
C LYS A 160 -17.58 -42.56 -14.06
N LYS A 161 -16.93 -43.13 -13.04
CA LYS A 161 -16.93 -44.58 -12.81
C LYS A 161 -18.32 -45.14 -12.53
N ILE A 162 -19.13 -44.44 -11.72
CA ILE A 162 -20.53 -44.83 -11.47
C ILE A 162 -21.35 -44.76 -12.77
N LYS A 163 -21.15 -43.72 -13.59
CA LYS A 163 -21.80 -43.59 -14.91
C LYS A 163 -21.29 -44.62 -15.92
N GLU A 164 -20.03 -45.01 -15.89
CA GLU A 164 -19.46 -46.06 -16.76
C GLU A 164 -19.99 -47.45 -16.32
N THR A 165 -20.23 -47.66 -15.01
CA THR A 165 -20.93 -48.86 -14.50
C THR A 165 -22.43 -48.84 -14.81
N ASP A 166 -23.08 -47.68 -14.85
CA ASP A 166 -24.48 -47.52 -15.26
C ASP A 166 -24.67 -47.56 -16.80
N GLU A 167 -23.67 -47.14 -17.59
CA GLU A 167 -23.68 -47.22 -19.06
C GLU A 167 -23.49 -48.67 -19.59
N GLU A 168 -22.96 -49.59 -18.78
CA GLU A 168 -23.02 -51.03 -19.07
C GLU A 168 -24.44 -51.62 -18.95
N LEU A 169 -25.39 -50.93 -18.30
CA LEU A 169 -26.83 -51.18 -18.39
C LEU A 169 -27.45 -50.30 -19.49
N GLY A 170 -27.02 -50.55 -20.72
CA GLY A 170 -27.15 -49.65 -21.89
C GLY A 170 -28.54 -49.36 -22.48
N LEU A 171 -29.54 -49.03 -21.67
CA LEU A 171 -30.79 -48.35 -22.07
C LEU A 171 -31.39 -47.65 -20.82
N GLU A 172 -31.76 -46.36 -20.92
CA GLU A 172 -32.50 -45.67 -19.85
C GLU A 172 -33.70 -46.54 -19.40
N LYS A 173 -33.93 -46.71 -18.10
CA LYS A 173 -34.99 -47.59 -17.54
C LYS A 173 -36.35 -47.38 -18.24
N ASP A 174 -36.69 -46.13 -18.52
CA ASP A 174 -37.90 -45.75 -19.25
C ASP A 174 -37.98 -46.35 -20.67
N LEU A 175 -36.84 -46.45 -21.39
CA LEU A 175 -36.78 -47.04 -22.73
C LEU A 175 -36.90 -48.57 -22.68
N ILE A 176 -36.39 -49.21 -21.62
CA ILE A 176 -36.58 -50.65 -21.37
C ILE A 176 -38.07 -50.95 -21.15
N ASP A 177 -38.76 -50.12 -20.36
CA ASP A 177 -40.19 -50.26 -20.11
C ASP A 177 -41.02 -50.12 -21.40
N VAL A 178 -40.64 -49.20 -22.30
CA VAL A 178 -41.27 -49.08 -23.63
C VAL A 178 -41.01 -50.33 -24.49
N LEU A 179 -39.80 -50.88 -24.47
CA LEU A 179 -39.46 -52.13 -25.19
C LEU A 179 -40.27 -53.33 -24.66
N LEU A 180 -40.44 -53.43 -23.34
CA LEU A 180 -41.28 -54.46 -22.70
C LEU A 180 -42.75 -54.35 -23.09
N ILE A 181 -43.28 -53.12 -23.19
CA ILE A 181 -44.65 -52.89 -23.67
C ILE A 181 -44.79 -53.45 -25.09
N ILE A 182 -43.87 -53.12 -26.01
CA ILE A 182 -43.93 -53.60 -27.40
C ILE A 182 -43.76 -55.13 -27.46
N SER A 183 -42.87 -55.71 -26.64
CA SER A 183 -42.70 -57.16 -26.53
C SER A 183 -44.00 -57.88 -26.20
N LYS A 184 -44.76 -57.37 -25.22
CA LYS A 184 -46.01 -57.99 -24.75
C LYS A 184 -47.10 -58.03 -25.82
N TYR A 185 -47.14 -57.05 -26.72
CA TYR A 185 -48.18 -56.94 -27.75
C TYR A 185 -47.72 -57.40 -29.15
N GLY A 186 -46.42 -57.58 -29.35
CA GLY A 186 -45.80 -58.06 -30.60
C GLY A 186 -45.82 -57.04 -31.75
N LYS A 187 -47.01 -56.55 -32.10
CA LYS A 187 -47.24 -55.47 -33.07
C LYS A 187 -48.25 -54.49 -32.47
N ILE A 188 -47.90 -53.21 -32.42
CA ILE A 188 -48.76 -52.19 -31.84
C ILE A 188 -48.67 -50.89 -32.63
N GLU A 189 -49.82 -50.30 -32.97
CA GLU A 189 -49.90 -49.00 -33.65
C GLU A 189 -49.45 -47.86 -32.74
N GLU A 190 -49.07 -46.73 -33.34
CA GLU A 190 -48.47 -45.59 -32.64
C GLU A 190 -49.38 -44.99 -31.54
N GLU A 191 -50.64 -44.68 -31.84
CA GLU A 191 -51.55 -44.06 -30.86
C GLU A 191 -51.87 -44.99 -29.66
N PRO A 192 -52.16 -46.29 -29.86
CA PRO A 192 -52.28 -47.25 -28.77
C PRO A 192 -50.99 -47.49 -27.97
N LEU A 193 -49.83 -47.33 -28.60
CA LEU A 193 -48.54 -47.42 -27.92
C LEU A 193 -48.32 -46.20 -27.02
N ILE A 194 -48.55 -44.99 -27.55
CA ILE A 194 -48.41 -43.74 -26.80
C ILE A 194 -49.33 -43.72 -25.58
N SER A 195 -50.59 -44.16 -25.71
CA SER A 195 -51.52 -44.20 -24.57
C SER A 195 -51.04 -45.12 -23.45
N LYS A 196 -50.50 -46.30 -23.78
CA LYS A 196 -49.94 -47.24 -22.81
C LYS A 196 -48.65 -46.74 -22.16
N ILE A 197 -47.83 -46.00 -22.90
CA ILE A 197 -46.64 -45.33 -22.36
C ILE A 197 -47.06 -44.30 -21.31
N LEU A 198 -48.06 -43.47 -21.62
CA LEU A 198 -48.58 -42.46 -20.68
C LEU A 198 -49.28 -43.07 -19.46
N GLU A 199 -49.85 -44.28 -19.58
CA GLU A 199 -50.47 -45.00 -18.46
C GLU A 199 -49.42 -45.62 -17.51
N LYS A 200 -48.34 -46.17 -18.05
CA LYS A 200 -47.37 -46.95 -17.27
C LYS A 200 -46.15 -46.17 -16.80
N LEU A 201 -45.78 -45.11 -17.50
CA LEU A 201 -44.62 -44.30 -17.18
C LEU A 201 -45.06 -42.94 -16.60
N PRO A 202 -44.28 -42.32 -15.70
CA PRO A 202 -44.59 -41.03 -15.08
C PRO A 202 -44.36 -39.86 -16.07
N ILE A 203 -44.98 -39.93 -17.24
CA ILE A 203 -44.80 -39.01 -18.36
C ILE A 203 -46.18 -38.46 -18.74
N ASN A 204 -46.34 -37.14 -18.69
CA ASN A 204 -47.62 -36.48 -18.96
C ASN A 204 -47.69 -35.83 -20.36
N SER A 205 -46.82 -36.24 -21.29
CA SER A 205 -46.70 -35.59 -22.61
C SER A 205 -46.60 -36.62 -23.73
N LYS A 206 -47.55 -36.55 -24.68
CA LYS A 206 -47.52 -37.32 -25.93
C LYS A 206 -46.21 -37.10 -26.70
N THR A 207 -45.67 -35.88 -26.68
CA THR A 207 -44.41 -35.55 -27.34
C THR A 207 -43.22 -36.31 -26.74
N LYS A 208 -43.16 -36.45 -25.41
CA LYS A 208 -42.11 -37.22 -24.75
C LYS A 208 -42.20 -38.71 -25.09
N ALA A 209 -43.42 -39.27 -25.16
CA ALA A 209 -43.63 -40.65 -25.59
C ALA A 209 -43.14 -40.89 -27.02
N LYS A 210 -43.40 -39.95 -27.96
CA LYS A 210 -42.86 -40.01 -29.33
C LYS A 210 -41.33 -39.98 -29.36
N VAL A 211 -40.70 -39.11 -28.58
CA VAL A 211 -39.23 -39.04 -28.47
C VAL A 211 -38.64 -40.39 -28.02
N TYR A 212 -39.31 -41.11 -27.11
CA TYR A 212 -38.84 -42.44 -26.69
C TYR A 212 -38.95 -43.49 -27.79
N ILE A 213 -40.05 -43.46 -28.55
CA ILE A 213 -40.25 -44.33 -29.72
C ILE A 213 -39.17 -44.02 -30.78
N GLU A 214 -38.96 -42.75 -31.12
CA GLU A 214 -37.93 -42.30 -32.06
C GLU A 214 -36.51 -42.70 -31.62
N LYS A 215 -36.19 -42.56 -30.32
CA LYS A 215 -34.89 -43.01 -29.78
C LYS A 215 -34.70 -44.52 -29.96
N LEU A 216 -35.73 -45.32 -29.70
CA LEU A 216 -35.67 -46.78 -29.86
C LEU A 216 -35.56 -47.19 -31.34
N GLU A 217 -36.24 -46.48 -32.24
CA GLU A 217 -36.20 -46.71 -33.68
C GLU A 217 -34.83 -46.33 -34.27
N ASN A 218 -34.32 -45.13 -33.92
CA ASN A 218 -33.00 -44.66 -34.34
C ASN A 218 -31.87 -45.59 -33.90
N ASN A 219 -32.00 -46.17 -32.70
CA ASN A 219 -31.05 -47.16 -32.18
C ASN A 219 -31.31 -48.58 -32.69
N LYS A 220 -32.27 -48.76 -33.60
CA LYS A 220 -32.65 -50.02 -34.24
C LYS A 220 -33.15 -51.09 -33.29
N TYR A 221 -33.72 -50.73 -32.14
CA TYR A 221 -34.36 -51.69 -31.23
C TYR A 221 -35.81 -52.01 -31.64
N ILE A 222 -36.49 -51.04 -32.27
CA ILE A 222 -37.82 -51.20 -32.87
C ILE A 222 -37.78 -50.79 -34.34
N GLN A 223 -38.80 -51.21 -35.10
CA GLN A 223 -39.01 -50.79 -36.48
C GLN A 223 -40.51 -50.67 -36.78
N MET A 224 -40.88 -49.69 -37.60
CA MET A 224 -42.22 -49.51 -38.13
C MET A 224 -42.44 -50.38 -39.39
N ILE A 225 -43.57 -51.08 -39.49
CA ILE A 225 -43.94 -51.87 -40.69
C ILE A 225 -45.01 -51.11 -41.51
N TYR A 226 -44.87 -51.09 -42.84
CA TYR A 226 -45.67 -50.25 -43.75
C TYR A 226 -47.20 -50.51 -43.76
N TRP A 227 -47.92 -49.47 -44.21
CA TRP A 227 -49.37 -49.30 -44.45
C TRP A 227 -50.29 -49.11 -43.24
N SER A 228 -49.93 -49.59 -42.05
CA SER A 228 -50.77 -49.46 -40.84
C SER A 228 -50.04 -48.80 -39.65
N ALA A 229 -48.77 -48.40 -39.83
CA ALA A 229 -47.94 -47.82 -38.78
C ALA A 229 -47.70 -48.65 -37.48
N PRO A 230 -47.76 -50.00 -37.46
CA PRO A 230 -47.40 -50.74 -36.26
C PRO A 230 -45.89 -50.80 -36.03
N TYR A 231 -45.48 -50.58 -34.79
CA TYR A 231 -44.12 -50.82 -34.30
C TYR A 231 -43.97 -52.28 -33.87
N THR A 232 -42.81 -52.86 -34.18
CA THR A 232 -42.40 -54.18 -33.71
C THR A 232 -40.94 -54.19 -33.29
N LEU A 233 -40.54 -55.17 -32.46
CA LEU A 233 -39.15 -55.37 -32.06
C LEU A 233 -38.30 -55.87 -33.24
N THR A 234 -37.10 -55.30 -33.38
CA THR A 234 -36.08 -55.84 -34.28
C THR A 234 -35.36 -57.02 -33.65
N ASN A 235 -34.47 -57.69 -34.41
CA ASN A 235 -33.58 -58.71 -33.86
C ASN A 235 -32.67 -58.16 -32.75
N LYS A 236 -32.26 -56.89 -32.85
CA LYS A 236 -31.45 -56.21 -31.83
C LYS A 236 -32.27 -55.96 -30.55
N GLY A 237 -33.52 -55.51 -30.69
CA GLY A 237 -34.47 -55.34 -29.58
C GLY A 237 -34.74 -56.63 -28.81
N ARG A 238 -35.04 -57.72 -29.54
CA ARG A 238 -35.26 -59.04 -28.93
C ARG A 238 -34.02 -59.56 -28.21
N LYS A 239 -32.86 -59.51 -28.87
CA LYS A 239 -31.60 -59.96 -28.28
C LYS A 239 -31.26 -59.19 -27.00
N PHE A 240 -31.46 -57.87 -26.99
CA PHE A 240 -31.26 -57.06 -25.79
C PHE A 240 -32.15 -57.48 -24.61
N LEU A 241 -33.43 -57.76 -24.85
CA LEU A 241 -34.36 -58.18 -23.80
C LEU A 241 -34.00 -59.57 -23.22
N VAL A 242 -33.56 -60.50 -24.07
CA VAL A 242 -33.16 -61.86 -23.67
C VAL A 242 -31.81 -61.85 -22.94
N ASP A 243 -30.80 -61.16 -23.49
CA ASP A 243 -29.45 -61.12 -22.91
C ASP A 243 -29.44 -60.47 -21.51
N ASN A 244 -30.49 -59.71 -21.16
CA ASN A 244 -30.66 -59.03 -19.86
C ASN A 244 -31.80 -59.63 -18.99
N ASN A 245 -32.34 -60.81 -19.32
CA ASN A 245 -33.41 -61.50 -18.57
C ASN A 245 -34.69 -60.66 -18.32
N PHE A 246 -35.07 -59.78 -19.26
CA PHE A 246 -36.30 -59.00 -19.16
C PHE A 246 -37.55 -59.74 -19.66
N VAL A 247 -37.35 -60.80 -20.46
CA VAL A 247 -38.41 -61.65 -21.03
C VAL A 247 -37.86 -63.09 -21.09
N ASP A 248 -38.69 -64.07 -20.74
CA ASP A 248 -38.37 -65.51 -20.78
C ASP A 248 -38.29 -66.08 -22.21
#